data_AF-A0A7X8ZSC6-F1
#
_entry.id   AF-A0A7X8ZSC6-F1
#
_cell.length_a   1.000
_cell.length_b   1.000
_cell.length_c   1.000
_cell.angle_alpha   90.00
_cell.angle_beta   90.00
_cell.angle_gamma   90.00
#
_symmetry.space_group_name_H-M   'P 1'
#
loop_
_entity.id
_entity.type
_entity.pdbx_description
1 polymer ?
#
loop_
_entity_poly.entity_id
_entity_poly.type
_entity_poly.pdbx_seq_one_letter_code
_entity_poly.pdbx_strand_id
1 'polypeptide(L)' 'MFETILITILIVGLAIALLAFNIIRGKKFPNTHVSGNKALRKRGITCAQSQDRQAQNKPQINY' A
#
# COMPACT_ATOMS: atom_id res chain seq x y z
N MET A 1 -32.33 -27.33 -6.01
CA MET A 1 -31.73 -26.83 -4.75
C MET A 1 -30.29 -27.29 -4.57
N PHE A 2 -29.98 -28.57 -4.75
CA PHE A 2 -28.59 -29.04 -4.66
C PHE A 2 -27.70 -28.48 -5.78
N GLU A 3 -28.17 -28.54 -7.04
CA GLU A 3 -27.47 -27.95 -8.19
C GLU A 3 -27.15 -26.46 -8.01
N THR A 4 -28.12 -25.70 -7.50
CA THR A 4 -27.94 -24.26 -7.24
C THR A 4 -26.90 -24.00 -6.15
N ILE A 5 -26.82 -24.84 -5.12
CA ILE A 5 -25.82 -24.75 -4.06
C ILE A 5 -24.42 -25.10 -4.60
N LEU A 6 -24.32 -26.11 -5.47
CA LEU A 6 -23.06 -26.50 -6.10
C LEU A 6 -22.51 -25.39 -6.99
N ILE A 7 -23.38 -24.78 -7.81
CA ILE A 7 -23.01 -23.67 -8.70
C ILE A 7 -22.59 -22.44 -7.88
N THR A 8 -23.29 -22.11 -6.79
CA THR A 8 -22.91 -20.95 -5.97
C THR A 8 -21.58 -21.15 -5.26
N ILE A 9 -21.30 -22.34 -4.70
CA ILE A 9 -20.01 -22.66 -4.10
C ILE A 9 -18.88 -22.54 -5.12
N LEU A 10 -19.08 -23.03 -6.33
CA LEU A 10 -18.09 -22.95 -7.40
C LEU A 10 -17.76 -21.49 -7.77
N ILE A 11 -18.79 -20.64 -7.92
CA ILE A 11 -18.61 -19.22 -8.25
C ILE A 11 -17.90 -18.48 -7.13
N VAL A 12 -18.32 -18.67 -5.87
CA VAL A 12 -17.69 -18.00 -4.71
C VAL A 12 -16.25 -18.46 -4.53
N GLY A 13 -15.98 -19.76 -4.69
CA GLY A 13 -14.63 -20.31 -4.64
C GLY A 13 -13.72 -19.70 -5.70
N LEU A 14 -14.21 -19.56 -6.94
CA LEU A 14 -13.48 -18.91 -8.02
C LEU A 14 -13.19 -17.43 -7.70
N ALA A 15 -14.17 -16.70 -7.15
CA ALA A 15 -13.99 -15.29 -6.79
C ALA A 15 -12.90 -15.10 -5.71
N ILE A 16 -12.90 -15.96 -4.68
CA ILE A 16 -11.87 -15.94 -3.63
C ILE A 16 -10.49 -16.27 -4.22
N ALA A 17 -10.41 -17.28 -5.10
CA ALA A 17 -9.17 -17.67 -5.75
C ALA A 17 -8.58 -16.53 -6.60
N LEU A 18 -9.43 -15.83 -7.38
CA LEU A 18 -9.02 -14.68 -8.19
C LEU A 18 -8.57 -13.50 -7.32
N LEU A 19 -9.25 -13.23 -6.21
CA LEU A 19 -8.86 -12.18 -5.27
C LEU A 19 -7.49 -12.48 -4.62
N ALA A 20 -7.28 -13.74 -4.22
CA ALA A 20 -6.06 -14.20 -3.59
C ALA A 20 -4.88 -14.35 -4.57
N PHE A 21 -5.13 -14.39 -5.88
CA PHE A 21 -4.12 -14.69 -6.90
C PHE A 21 -2.84 -13.83 -6.79
N ASN A 22 -2.99 -12.52 -6.57
CA ASN A 22 -1.83 -11.62 -6.44
C ASN A 22 -1.04 -11.84 -5.13
N ILE A 23 -1.73 -12.24 -4.06
CA ILE A 23 -1.14 -12.54 -2.76
C ILE A 23 -0.34 -13.85 -2.85
N ILE A 24 -0.92 -14.89 -3.48
CA ILE A 24 -0.29 -16.21 -3.66
C ILE A 24 0.98 -16.12 -4.51
N ARG A 25 1.03 -15.22 -5.51
CA ARG A 25 2.23 -14.99 -6.32
C ARG A 25 3.36 -14.24 -5.58
N GLY A 26 3.21 -14.00 -4.28
CA GLY A 26 4.24 -13.35 -3.47
C GLY A 26 4.48 -11.88 -3.85
N LYS A 27 3.51 -11.22 -4.49
CA LYS A 27 3.59 -9.78 -4.70
C LYS A 27 3.56 -9.12 -3.33
N LYS A 28 4.60 -8.34 -3.02
CA LYS A 28 4.66 -7.59 -1.77
C LYS A 28 3.55 -6.55 -1.77
N PHE A 29 2.84 -6.47 -0.65
CA PHE A 29 1.93 -5.35 -0.41
C PHE A 29 2.72 -4.03 -0.51
N PRO A 30 2.11 -2.98 -1.08
CA PRO A 30 2.77 -1.69 -1.21
C PRO A 30 3.20 -1.20 0.17
N ASN A 31 4.42 -0.66 0.26
CA ASN A 31 4.91 -0.05 1.50
C ASN A 31 4.05 1.18 1.81
N THR A 32 3.20 1.08 2.82
CA THR A 32 2.35 2.18 3.32
C THR A 32 3.13 3.20 4.15
N HIS A 33 4.35 2.86 4.56
CA HIS A 33 5.20 3.77 5.32
C HIS A 33 5.79 4.86 4.42
N VAL A 34 5.54 6.13 4.78
CA VAL A 34 5.99 7.32 4.03
C VAL A 34 7.49 7.29 3.75
N SER A 35 8.32 6.92 4.73
CA SER A 35 9.78 6.86 4.59
C SER A 35 10.26 5.74 3.66
N GLY A 36 9.50 4.64 3.54
CA GLY A 36 9.86 3.50 2.70
C GLY A 36 9.39 3.64 1.24
N ASN A 37 8.62 4.66 0.91
CA ASN A 37 8.01 4.83 -0.40
C ASN A 37 8.95 5.58 -1.37
N LYS A 38 9.51 4.84 -2.35
CA LYS A 38 10.40 5.39 -3.39
C LYS A 38 9.75 6.52 -4.20
N ALA A 39 8.43 6.47 -4.44
CA ALA A 39 7.72 7.49 -5.20
C ALA A 39 7.61 8.80 -4.40
N LEU A 40 7.32 8.72 -3.10
CA LEU A 40 7.29 9.89 -2.21
C LEU A 40 8.68 10.50 -2.04
N ARG A 41 9.72 9.65 -1.92
CA ARG A 41 11.11 10.11 -1.85
C ARG A 41 11.55 10.86 -3.11
N LYS A 42 11.13 10.42 -4.30
CA LYS A 42 11.38 11.15 -5.56
C LYS A 42 10.72 12.54 -5.59
N ARG A 43 9.61 12.72 -4.86
CA ARG A 43 8.90 14.01 -4.73
C ARG A 43 9.44 14.88 -3.59
N GLY A 44 10.49 14.43 -2.88
CA GLY A 44 11.03 15.14 -1.71
C GLY A 44 10.14 15.07 -0.46
N ILE A 45 9.09 14.24 -0.48
CA ILE A 45 8.15 14.10 0.64
C ILE A 45 8.75 13.10 1.64
N THR A 46 9.04 13.56 2.85
CA THR A 46 9.58 12.74 3.96
C THR A 46 8.57 12.67 5.11
N CYS A 47 8.85 11.92 6.19
CA CYS A 47 7.92 11.90 7.34
C CYS A 47 7.86 13.28 8.02
N ALA A 48 6.70 13.64 8.58
CA ALA A 48 6.49 14.94 9.23
C ALA A 48 7.62 15.29 10.21
N GLN A 49 8.00 14.35 11.09
CA GLN A 49 9.11 14.56 12.04
C GLN A 49 10.46 14.88 11.39
N SER A 50 10.77 14.25 10.25
CA SER A 50 12.00 14.58 9.50
C SER A 50 11.91 15.92 8.78
N GLN A 51 10.71 16.34 8.36
CA GLN A 51 10.48 17.67 7.80
C GLN A 51 10.61 18.73 8.90
N ASP A 52 10.02 18.50 10.07
CA ASP A 52 10.10 19.38 11.24
C ASP A 52 11.56 19.56 11.69
N ARG A 53 12.33 18.46 11.79
CA ARG A 53 13.76 18.53 12.12
C ARG A 53 14.57 19.31 11.08
N GLN A 54 14.25 19.17 9.79
CA GLN A 54 14.89 19.96 8.74
C GLN A 54 14.51 21.43 8.83
N ALA A 55 13.26 21.75 9.17
CA ALA A 55 12.81 23.12 9.37
C ALA A 55 13.50 23.78 10.58
N GLN A 56 13.70 23.05 11.68
CA GLN A 56 14.44 23.52 12.85
C GLN A 56 15.92 23.78 12.55
N ASN A 57 16.55 22.94 11.72
CA ASN A 57 17.96 23.06 11.35
C ASN A 57 18.21 24.01 10.18
N LYS A 58 17.16 24.49 9.49
CA LYS A 58 17.34 25.51 8.45
C LYS A 58 17.61 26.85 9.12
N PRO A 59 18.68 27.57 8.72
CA PRO A 59 18.90 28.93 9.20
C PRO A 59 17.67 29.75 8.85
N GLN A 60 17.18 30.53 9.81
CA GLN A 60 16.11 31.50 9.61
C GLN A 60 16.67 32.55 8.64
N ILE A 61 16.49 32.35 7.33
CA ILE A 61 16.81 33.38 6.35
C ILE A 61 15.69 34.39 6.46
N ASN A 62 15.89 35.38 7.33
CA ASN A 62 15.08 36.59 7.37
C ASN A 62 15.28 37.30 6.03
N TYR A 63 14.19 37.37 5.25
CA TYR A 63 14.10 38.23 4.07
C TYR A 63 13.75 39.66 4.51
#